data_AF-A0A7X1B740-F1
#
_entry.id   AF-A0A7X1B740-F1
#
_cell.length_a   1.000
_cell.length_b   1.000
_cell.length_c   1.000
_cell.angle_alpha   90.00
_cell.angle_beta   90.00
_cell.angle_gamma   90.00
#
_symmetry.space_group_name_H-M   'P 1'
#
loop_
_entity.id
_entity.type
_entity.pdbx_description
1 polymer ?
#
loop_
_entity_poly.entity_id
_entity_poly.type
_entity_poly.pdbx_seq_one_letter_code
_entity_poly.pdbx_strand_id
1 'polypeptide(L)' 'MKKHLEHVKPYTPEALAMVPLGRVKFLRTFLPWQILRFLAINLKMTRLILRSHR' A
#
# COMPACT_ATOMS: atom_id res chain seq x y z
N MET A 1 -16.73 -33.24 1.98
CA MET A 1 -17.09 -31.81 1.84
C MET A 1 -15.83 -30.96 1.57
N LYS A 2 -15.29 -30.97 0.34
CA LYS A 2 -14.29 -30.02 -0.20
C LYS A 2 -14.31 -30.09 -1.75
N LYS A 3 -15.32 -29.52 -2.40
CA LYS A 3 -15.52 -29.58 -3.87
C LYS A 3 -15.21 -28.28 -4.63
N HIS A 4 -14.46 -27.34 -4.03
CA HIS A 4 -14.23 -26.01 -4.62
C HIS A 4 -12.75 -25.66 -4.91
N LEU A 5 -11.85 -26.65 -4.84
CA LEU A 5 -10.40 -26.42 -5.04
C LEU A 5 -9.87 -26.93 -6.39
N GLU A 6 -10.72 -27.46 -7.27
CA GLU A 6 -10.27 -28.17 -8.48
C GLU A 6 -10.21 -27.31 -9.75
N HIS A 7 -10.34 -25.98 -9.66
CA HIS A 7 -10.26 -25.09 -10.84
C HIS A 7 -9.10 -24.09 -10.82
N VAL A 8 -8.26 -24.10 -9.78
CA VAL A 8 -7.08 -23.22 -9.73
C VAL A 8 -5.92 -23.96 -10.40
N LYS A 9 -5.73 -23.74 -11.70
CA LYS A 9 -4.54 -24.22 -12.41
C LYS A 9 -3.28 -23.69 -11.70
N PRO A 10 -2.35 -24.55 -11.26
CA PRO A 10 -1.05 -24.08 -10.77
C PRO A 10 -0.32 -23.38 -11.94
N TYR A 11 0.34 -22.24 -11.66
CA TYR A 11 1.04 -21.39 -12.64
C TYR A 11 0.19 -20.51 -13.57
N THR A 12 -1.03 -20.13 -13.21
CA THR A 12 -1.66 -18.95 -13.84
C THR A 12 -1.09 -17.66 -13.23
N PRO A 13 -0.94 -16.57 -14.00
CA PRO A 13 -0.50 -15.27 -13.47
C PRO A 13 -1.42 -14.75 -12.36
N GLU A 14 -2.67 -15.22 -12.31
CA GLU A 14 -3.65 -14.98 -11.25
C GLU A 14 -3.29 -15.66 -9.92
N ALA A 15 -2.66 -16.84 -9.98
CA ALA A 15 -2.16 -17.56 -8.79
C ALA A 15 -0.82 -16.98 -8.28
N LEU A 16 -0.07 -16.29 -9.14
CA LEU A 16 1.13 -15.52 -8.78
C LEU A 16 0.80 -14.08 -8.36
N ALA A 17 -0.43 -13.61 -8.61
CA ALA A 17 -0.88 -12.33 -8.15
C ALA A 17 -0.90 -12.37 -6.62
N MET A 18 0.11 -11.73 -6.01
CA MET A 18 0.20 -11.54 -4.57
C MET A 18 -1.11 -10.90 -4.11
N VAL A 19 -2.02 -11.71 -3.57
CA VAL A 19 -3.31 -11.25 -3.06
C VAL A 19 -2.97 -10.16 -2.05
N PRO A 20 -3.32 -8.89 -2.32
CA PRO A 20 -2.95 -7.81 -1.41
C PRO A 20 -3.69 -8.10 -0.11
N LEU A 21 -2.94 -8.56 0.91
CA LEU A 21 -3.49 -8.85 2.24
C LEU A 21 -4.36 -7.67 2.64
N GLY A 22 -5.53 -7.92 3.23
CA GLY A 22 -6.44 -6.86 3.68
C GLY A 22 -5.76 -5.79 4.54
N ARG A 23 -4.62 -6.11 5.15
CA ARG A 23 -3.70 -5.20 5.84
C ARG A 23 -3.18 -4.05 4.96
N VAL A 24 -2.83 -4.30 3.70
CA VAL A 24 -2.36 -3.27 2.75
C VAL A 24 -3.50 -2.35 2.32
N LYS A 25 -4.73 -2.89 2.17
CA LYS A 25 -5.95 -2.10 1.96
C LYS A 25 -6.29 -1.26 3.20
N PHE A 26 -6.16 -1.83 4.40
CA PHE A 26 -6.40 -1.16 5.68
C PHE A 26 -5.43 0.01 5.91
N LEU A 27 -4.13 -0.19 5.60
CA LEU A 27 -3.13 0.88 5.61
C LEU A 27 -3.44 2.01 4.61
N ARG A 28 -4.23 1.73 3.57
CA ARG A 28 -4.65 2.73 2.56
C ARG A 28 -5.93 3.48 2.96
N THR A 29 -6.79 2.91 3.80
CA THR A 29 -8.01 3.55 4.33
C THR A 29 -7.84 4.17 5.71
N PHE A 30 -6.71 3.94 6.40
CA PHE A 30 -6.46 4.52 7.71
C PHE A 30 -6.23 6.04 7.61
N LEU A 31 -7.31 6.80 7.79
CA LEU A 31 -7.34 8.26 7.69
C LEU A 31 -6.25 8.97 8.55
N PRO A 32 -5.92 8.51 9.77
CA PRO A 32 -4.83 9.09 10.54
C PRO A 32 -3.46 8.92 9.85
N TRP A 33 -3.22 7.79 9.18
CA TRP A 33 -1.98 7.53 8.45
C TRP A 33 -1.88 8.35 7.16
N GLN A 34 -3.02 8.61 6.50
CA GLN A 34 -3.05 9.56 5.37
C GLN A 34 -2.65 10.98 5.81
N ILE A 35 -3.14 11.46 6.97
CA ILE A 35 -2.79 12.79 7.49
C ILE A 35 -1.30 12.87 7.83
N LEU A 36 -0.74 11.86 8.50
CA LEU A 36 0.70 11.82 8.81
C LEU A 36 1.57 11.83 7.55
N ARG A 37 1.20 11.06 6.51
CA ARG A 37 1.92 11.10 5.22
C ARG A 37 1.82 12.46 4.54
N PHE A 38 0.65 13.10 4.58
CA PHE A 38 0.47 14.44 4.05
C PHE A 38 1.37 15.44 4.78
N LEU A 39 1.40 15.42 6.11
CA LEU A 39 2.25 16.29 6.91
C LEU A 39 3.74 16.05 6.62
N ALA A 40 4.17 14.79 6.57
CA ALA A 40 5.56 14.43 6.31
C ALA A 40 6.06 14.91 4.94
N ILE A 41 5.23 14.82 3.90
CA ILE A 41 5.57 15.30 2.55
C ILE A 41 5.68 16.83 2.54
N ASN A 42 4.69 17.52 3.11
CA ASN A 42 4.70 18.98 3.21
C ASN A 42 5.95 19.47 3.96
N LEU A 43 6.23 18.89 5.13
CA LEU A 43 7.43 19.22 5.92
C LEU A 43 8.73 18.92 5.18
N LYS A 44 8.80 17.83 4.41
CA LYS A 44 10.00 17.47 3.64
C LYS A 44 10.29 18.51 2.56
N MET A 45 9.27 18.96 1.82
CA MET A 45 9.43 19.99 0.80
C MET A 45 9.82 21.34 1.42
N THR A 46 9.12 21.75 2.49
CA THR A 46 9.46 22.98 3.23
C THR A 46 10.88 22.93 3.78
N ARG A 47 11.31 21.80 4.35
CA ARG A 47 12.68 21.62 4.86
C ARG A 47 13.72 21.65 3.74
N LEU A 48 13.42 21.09 2.57
CA LEU A 48 14.31 21.13 1.41
C LEU A 48 14.51 22.58 0.94
N ILE A 49 13.41 23.33 0.77
CA ILE A 49 13.43 24.74 0.36
C ILE A 49 14.18 25.59 1.40
N LEU A 50 13.88 25.41 2.69
CA LEU A 50 14.54 26.15 3.78
C LEU A 50 16.05 25.88 3.82
N ARG A 51 16.48 24.64 3.56
CA ARG A 51 17.90 24.26 3.54
C ARG A 51 18.62 24.73 2.28
N SER A 52 17.89 24.95 1.19
CA SER A 52 18.46 25.40 -0.08
C SER A 52 18.61 26.92 -0.18
N HIS A 53 17.98 27.68 0.73
CA HIS A 53 18.00 29.14 0.74
C HIS A 53 19.11 29.74 1.64
N ARG A 54 20.00 28.91 2.20
CA ARG A 54 21.22 29.31 2.91
C ARG A 54 22.41 28.62 2.28
#